data_AF-A0A929ZBE5-F1
#
_entry.id   AF-A0A929ZBE5-F1
#
_cell.length_a   1.000
_cell.length_b   1.000
_cell.length_c   1.000
_cell.angle_alpha   90.00
_cell.angle_beta   90.00
_cell.angle_gamma   90.00
#
_symmetry.space_group_name_H-M   'P 1'
#
loop_
_entity.id
_entity.type
_entity.pdbx_description
1 polymer ?
#
loop_
_entity_poly.entity_id
_entity_poly.type
_entity_poly.pdbx_seq_one_letter_code
_entity_poly.pdbx_strand_id
1 'polypeptide(L)'
;MITDEQGREWLFKKLYDDGWRYIVADKYDNMYLTNEKPSMFDDVDEVRISSCKKYIGITGVMAALPKLSANEVFDIAEELGIVDWSKVEVDTPVFVRDSINEVWKCRYFAEYKDGKVYTWRDGKTSWSNVISDRPVVCGYAEPAFKE
;
A
#
# COMPACT_ATOMS: atom_id res chain seq x y z
N MET A 1 24.44 -10.16 10.82
CA MET A 1 24.09 -8.73 10.97
C MET A 1 23.02 -8.41 9.96
N ILE A 2 22.00 -7.66 10.36
CA ILE A 2 21.00 -7.13 9.42
C ILE A 2 21.62 -5.96 8.66
N THR A 3 21.27 -5.78 7.39
CA THR A 3 21.69 -4.60 6.61
C THR A 3 20.79 -3.41 6.93
N ASP A 4 21.24 -2.19 6.61
CA ASP A 4 20.43 -0.97 6.79
C ASP A 4 19.11 -1.06 6.00
N GLU A 5 19.14 -1.63 4.80
CA GLU A 5 17.96 -1.86 3.96
C GLU A 5 16.95 -2.80 4.63
N GLN A 6 17.40 -3.98 5.09
CA GLN A 6 16.55 -4.92 5.81
C GLN A 6 15.99 -4.32 7.11
N GLY A 7 16.78 -3.51 7.81
CA GLY A 7 16.33 -2.78 9.00
C GLY A 7 15.24 -1.76 8.66
N ARG A 8 15.40 -1.03 7.55
CA ARG A 8 14.44 -0.04 7.07
C ARG A 8 13.13 -0.68 6.63
N GLU A 9 13.17 -1.74 5.83
CA GLU A 9 11.98 -2.50 5.42
C GLU A 9 11.21 -3.03 6.64
N TRP A 10 11.94 -3.58 7.63
CA TRP A 10 11.33 -4.05 8.87
C TRP A 10 10.63 -2.92 9.63
N LEU A 11 11.27 -1.75 9.75
CA LEU A 11 10.69 -0.57 10.41
C LEU A 11 9.41 -0.12 9.68
N PHE A 12 9.49 0.03 8.36
CA PHE A 12 8.35 0.46 7.53
C PHE A 12 7.18 -0.51 7.64
N LYS A 13 7.45 -1.82 7.66
CA LYS A 13 6.40 -2.82 7.89
C LYS A 13 5.74 -2.64 9.25
N LYS A 14 6.50 -2.40 10.31
CA LYS A 14 5.94 -2.13 11.65
C LYS A 14 5.09 -0.88 11.69
N LEU A 15 5.55 0.20 11.07
CA LEU A 15 4.78 1.43 10.96
C LEU A 15 3.46 1.20 10.19
N TYR A 16 3.53 0.45 9.09
CA TYR A 16 2.36 0.13 8.28
C TYR A 16 1.34 -0.74 9.04
N ASP A 17 1.80 -1.78 9.73
CA ASP A 17 0.97 -2.65 10.58
C ASP A 17 0.28 -1.85 11.71
N ASP A 18 0.94 -0.82 12.24
CA ASP A 18 0.41 0.10 13.28
C ASP A 18 -0.53 1.20 12.73
N GLY A 19 -0.80 1.19 11.42
CA GLY A 19 -1.74 2.10 10.76
C GLY A 19 -1.14 3.41 10.26
N TRP A 20 0.18 3.55 10.24
CA TRP A 20 0.84 4.67 9.58
C TRP A 20 0.96 4.41 8.08
N ARG A 21 0.82 5.45 7.26
CA ARG A 21 0.80 5.32 5.79
C ARG A 21 1.84 6.19 5.11
N TYR A 22 2.13 7.37 5.67
CA TYR A 22 3.07 8.30 5.07
C TYR A 22 4.09 8.81 6.08
N ILE A 23 5.30 9.05 5.59
CA ILE A 23 6.30 9.90 6.23
C ILE A 23 6.29 11.23 5.47
N VAL A 24 6.14 12.34 6.17
CA VAL A 24 5.97 13.66 5.54
C VAL A 24 7.01 14.60 6.10
N ALA A 25 7.74 15.30 5.23
CA ALA A 25 8.56 16.42 5.60
C ALA A 25 7.77 17.72 5.38
N ASP A 26 7.72 18.60 6.37
CA ASP A 26 7.20 19.95 6.18
C ASP A 26 8.26 20.87 5.54
N LYS A 27 7.92 22.15 5.39
CA LYS A 27 8.82 23.17 4.85
C LYS A 27 9.99 23.52 5.78
N TYR A 28 9.92 23.14 7.05
CA TYR A 28 10.83 23.52 8.12
C TYR A 28 11.71 22.34 8.59
N ASP A 29 11.90 21.34 7.75
CA ASP A 29 12.65 20.10 8.02
C ASP A 29 12.10 19.26 9.19
N ASN A 30 10.85 19.50 9.62
CA ASN A 30 10.18 18.60 10.55
C ASN A 30 9.59 17.41 9.81
N MET A 31 9.70 16.25 10.43
CA MET A 31 9.16 15.01 9.87
C MET A 31 8.00 14.51 10.72
N TYR A 32 7.00 13.95 10.04
CA TYR A 32 5.78 13.42 10.64
C TYR A 32 5.44 12.06 10.08
N LEU A 33 4.92 11.18 10.93
CA LEU A 33 4.12 10.04 10.47
C LEU A 33 2.67 10.46 10.40
N THR A 34 1.96 10.07 9.35
CA THR A 34 0.53 10.33 9.17
C THR A 34 -0.21 9.06 8.75
N ASN A 35 -1.48 8.95 9.14
CA ASN A 35 -2.35 7.82 8.78
C ASN A 35 -3.00 7.96 7.39
N GLU A 36 -3.00 9.16 6.84
CA GLU A 36 -3.61 9.50 5.55
C GLU A 36 -2.81 10.60 4.88
N LYS A 37 -2.92 10.71 3.56
CA LYS A 37 -2.15 11.70 2.80
C LYS A 37 -2.59 13.11 3.22
N PRO A 38 -1.70 13.98 3.70
CA PRO A 38 -2.06 15.34 4.06
C PRO A 38 -2.52 16.14 2.83
N SER A 39 -3.45 17.06 3.03
CA SER A 39 -3.76 18.08 2.04
C SER A 39 -2.67 19.16 2.03
N MET A 40 -2.61 19.95 0.96
CA MET A 40 -1.87 21.22 0.95
C MET A 40 -2.77 22.34 1.51
N PHE A 41 -2.18 23.46 1.90
CA PHE A 41 -2.92 24.71 2.06
C PHE A 41 -3.33 25.27 0.68
N ASP A 42 -4.42 26.03 0.63
CA ASP A 42 -4.95 26.56 -0.63
C ASP A 42 -4.16 27.77 -1.14
N ASP A 43 -3.53 28.52 -0.23
CA ASP A 43 -2.87 29.80 -0.48
C ASP A 43 -1.34 29.72 -0.43
N VAL A 44 -0.79 28.63 0.09
CA VAL A 44 0.65 28.39 0.21
C VAL A 44 1.01 26.97 -0.21
N ASP A 45 2.17 26.82 -0.83
CA ASP A 45 2.76 25.52 -1.16
C ASP A 45 3.36 24.88 0.09
N GLU A 46 2.49 24.43 1.00
CA GLU A 46 2.87 23.81 2.27
C GLU A 46 1.90 22.67 2.62
N VAL A 47 2.48 21.55 3.07
CA VAL A 47 1.71 20.40 3.57
C VAL A 47 0.99 20.77 4.87
N ARG A 48 -0.31 20.54 4.92
CA ARG A 48 -1.12 20.75 6.12
C ARG A 48 -1.21 19.46 6.91
N ILE A 49 -0.23 19.19 7.77
CA ILE A 49 -0.20 17.98 8.63
C ILE A 49 -1.47 17.86 9.50
N SER A 50 -2.01 19.00 9.96
CA SER A 50 -3.24 19.07 10.74
C SER A 50 -4.51 18.65 9.98
N SER A 51 -4.42 18.40 8.67
CA SER A 51 -5.53 17.82 7.89
C SER A 51 -5.72 16.32 8.16
N CYS A 52 -4.69 15.63 8.67
CA CYS A 52 -4.73 14.21 8.98
C CYS A 52 -5.42 13.95 10.34
N LYS A 53 -6.20 12.88 10.44
CA LYS A 53 -6.86 12.45 11.68
C LYS A 53 -5.88 12.01 12.76
N LYS A 54 -4.74 11.43 12.36
CA LYS A 54 -3.69 10.94 13.26
C LYS A 54 -2.32 11.26 12.66
N TYR A 55 -1.53 12.01 13.42
CA TYR A 55 -0.14 12.29 13.09
C TYR A 55 0.74 12.33 14.33
N ILE A 56 2.04 12.09 14.16
CA ILE A 56 3.04 12.23 15.23
C ILE A 56 4.34 12.77 14.65
N GLY A 57 4.97 13.72 15.35
CA GLY A 57 6.28 14.24 15.00
C GLY A 57 7.38 13.23 15.28
N ILE A 58 8.29 13.05 14.33
CA ILE A 58 9.38 12.06 14.34
C ILE A 58 10.74 12.67 14.00
N THR A 59 10.87 14.00 13.99
CA THR A 59 12.11 14.70 13.64
C THR A 59 13.33 14.19 14.43
N GLY A 60 13.16 13.79 15.69
CA GLY A 60 14.23 13.24 16.53
C GLY A 60 14.86 11.94 16.03
N VAL A 61 14.24 11.24 15.08
CA VAL A 61 14.77 10.00 14.47
C VAL A 61 15.04 10.14 12.96
N MET A 62 15.10 11.36 12.43
CA MET A 62 15.27 11.64 10.99
C MET A 62 16.49 10.93 10.37
N ALA A 63 17.56 10.72 11.14
CA ALA A 63 18.79 10.06 10.65
C ALA A 63 18.58 8.59 10.27
N ALA A 64 17.52 7.95 10.78
CA ALA A 64 17.14 6.58 10.46
C ALA A 64 16.12 6.48 9.32
N LEU A 65 15.67 7.62 8.77
CA LEU A 65 14.62 7.71 7.76
C LEU A 65 15.20 8.14 6.39
N PRO A 66 14.44 7.94 5.30
CA PRO A 66 14.81 8.48 4.00
C PRO A 66 15.01 10.00 4.10
N LYS A 67 16.00 10.51 3.38
CA LYS A 67 16.13 11.96 3.20
C LYS A 67 14.99 12.43 2.31
N LEU A 68 14.14 13.27 2.85
CA LEU A 68 13.03 13.90 2.14
C LEU A 68 13.34 15.37 1.89
N SER A 69 12.87 15.87 0.76
CA SER A 69 12.83 17.28 0.42
C SER A 69 11.66 17.99 1.12
N ALA A 70 11.70 19.32 1.17
CA ALA A 70 10.65 20.12 1.79
C ALA A 70 9.28 19.85 1.15
N ASN A 71 8.24 19.68 1.98
CA ASN A 71 6.88 19.31 1.58
C ASN A 71 6.73 17.93 0.91
N GLU A 72 7.75 17.08 0.95
CA GLU A 72 7.67 15.75 0.37
C GLU A 72 6.83 14.80 1.21
N VAL A 73 6.00 14.01 0.53
CA VAL A 73 5.16 12.96 1.11
C VAL A 73 5.65 11.62 0.61
N PHE A 74 6.27 10.85 1.49
CA PHE A 74 6.78 9.52 1.24
C PHE A 74 5.72 8.47 1.59
N ASP A 75 5.32 7.66 0.60
CA ASP A 75 4.32 6.59 0.77
C ASP A 75 5.01 5.29 1.23
N ILE A 76 4.68 4.84 2.44
CA ILE A 76 5.25 3.61 3.03
C ILE A 76 4.74 2.38 2.27
N ALA A 77 3.50 2.39 1.79
CA ALA A 77 2.92 1.28 1.05
C ALA A 77 3.68 1.07 -0.27
N GLU A 78 3.96 2.15 -0.98
CA GLU A 78 4.70 2.15 -2.24
C GLU A 78 6.12 1.59 -2.05
N GLU A 79 6.85 2.08 -1.06
CA GLU A 79 8.19 1.57 -0.73
C GLU A 79 8.20 0.08 -0.36
N LEU A 80 7.17 -0.40 0.33
CA LEU A 80 7.02 -1.81 0.69
C LEU A 80 6.46 -2.68 -0.46
N GLY A 81 6.09 -2.08 -1.60
CA GLY A 81 5.41 -2.78 -2.68
C GLY A 81 4.03 -3.33 -2.30
N ILE A 82 3.35 -2.70 -1.34
CA ILE A 82 2.00 -3.07 -0.92
C ILE A 82 0.98 -2.51 -1.92
N VAL A 83 0.14 -3.40 -2.44
CA VAL A 83 -0.86 -3.07 -3.45
C VAL A 83 -2.15 -2.60 -2.78
N ASP A 84 -2.64 -1.43 -3.18
CA ASP A 84 -3.98 -0.95 -2.81
C ASP A 84 -5.04 -1.62 -3.68
N TRP A 85 -5.48 -2.81 -3.23
CA TRP A 85 -6.49 -3.62 -3.90
C TRP A 85 -7.83 -2.93 -4.09
N SER A 86 -8.12 -1.85 -3.36
CA SER A 86 -9.36 -1.07 -3.55
C SER A 86 -9.38 -0.28 -4.87
N LYS A 87 -8.20 -0.08 -5.48
CA LYS A 87 -8.01 0.64 -6.74
C LYS A 87 -7.71 -0.26 -7.94
N VAL A 88 -7.51 -1.56 -7.71
CA VAL A 88 -7.23 -2.52 -8.77
C VAL A 88 -8.49 -2.71 -9.61
N GLU A 89 -8.37 -2.60 -10.94
CA GLU A 89 -9.51 -2.73 -11.84
C GLU A 89 -9.96 -4.19 -11.98
N VAL A 90 -11.27 -4.40 -12.14
CA VAL A 90 -11.85 -5.72 -12.46
C VAL A 90 -11.17 -6.27 -13.72
N ASP A 91 -10.89 -7.57 -13.71
CA ASP A 91 -10.17 -8.28 -14.77
C ASP A 91 -8.69 -7.90 -14.91
N THR A 92 -8.09 -7.25 -13.90
CA THR A 92 -6.63 -7.14 -13.82
C THR A 92 -6.02 -8.53 -13.62
N PRO A 93 -5.03 -8.96 -14.42
CA PRO A 93 -4.33 -10.22 -14.22
C PRO A 93 -3.59 -10.26 -12.87
N VAL A 94 -3.80 -11.33 -12.11
CA VAL A 94 -3.19 -11.55 -10.80
C VAL A 94 -2.66 -12.97 -10.66
N PHE A 95 -1.57 -13.12 -9.91
CA PHE A 95 -1.15 -14.40 -9.38
C PHE A 95 -1.82 -14.61 -8.01
N VAL A 96 -2.40 -15.79 -7.79
CA VAL A 96 -2.97 -16.15 -6.49
C VAL A 96 -2.54 -17.53 -6.02
N ARG A 97 -2.56 -17.75 -4.69
CA ARG A 97 -2.40 -19.06 -4.06
C ARG A 97 -3.14 -19.10 -2.73
N ASP A 98 -3.59 -20.28 -2.32
CA ASP A 98 -4.38 -20.43 -1.09
C ASP A 98 -3.50 -20.64 0.15
N SER A 99 -2.27 -21.14 -0.06
CA SER A 99 -1.27 -21.31 1.01
C SER A 99 0.15 -21.05 0.50
N ILE A 100 1.09 -20.85 1.42
CA ILE A 100 2.50 -20.60 1.09
C ILE A 100 3.18 -21.76 0.34
N ASN A 101 2.63 -22.97 0.46
CA ASN A 101 3.17 -24.19 -0.16
C ASN A 101 2.56 -24.49 -1.54
N GLU A 102 1.54 -23.73 -1.95
CA GLU A 102 0.92 -23.91 -3.27
C GLU A 102 1.64 -23.11 -4.36
N VAL A 103 1.59 -23.66 -5.58
CA VAL A 103 2.01 -22.94 -6.78
C VAL A 103 1.07 -21.78 -7.06
N TRP A 104 1.63 -20.67 -7.53
CA TRP A 104 0.86 -19.53 -8.00
C TRP A 104 0.01 -19.93 -9.21
N LYS A 105 -1.26 -19.50 -9.20
CA LYS A 105 -2.24 -19.71 -10.26
C LYS A 105 -2.53 -18.37 -10.92
N CYS A 106 -2.55 -18.34 -12.26
CA CYS A 106 -3.00 -17.16 -12.99
C CYS A 106 -4.51 -17.02 -12.86
N ARG A 107 -4.97 -15.85 -12.44
CA ARG A 107 -6.38 -15.47 -12.29
C ARG A 107 -6.57 -14.01 -12.70
N TYR A 108 -7.82 -13.57 -12.60
CA TYR A 108 -8.24 -12.21 -12.84
C TYR A 108 -8.93 -11.67 -11.60
N PHE A 109 -8.57 -10.45 -11.21
CA PHE A 109 -9.16 -9.74 -10.08
C PHE A 109 -10.65 -9.51 -10.31
N ALA A 110 -11.47 -9.76 -9.29
CA ALA A 110 -12.91 -9.58 -9.36
C ALA A 110 -13.39 -8.44 -8.46
N GLU A 111 -12.96 -8.43 -7.20
CA GLU A 111 -13.30 -7.38 -6.23
C GLU A 111 -12.35 -7.41 -5.01
N TYR A 112 -12.32 -6.29 -4.29
CA TYR A 112 -11.71 -6.18 -2.97
C TYR A 112 -12.76 -5.77 -1.95
N LYS A 113 -13.00 -6.63 -0.96
CA LYS A 113 -14.04 -6.42 0.03
C LYS A 113 -13.64 -7.00 1.39
N ASP A 114 -13.93 -6.27 2.47
CA ASP A 114 -13.66 -6.71 3.84
C ASP A 114 -12.20 -7.14 4.07
N GLY A 115 -11.25 -6.42 3.44
CA GLY A 115 -9.82 -6.72 3.52
C GLY A 115 -9.35 -7.91 2.68
N LYS A 116 -10.23 -8.50 1.87
CA LYS A 116 -9.98 -9.72 1.11
C LYS A 116 -10.04 -9.47 -0.39
N VAL A 117 -9.10 -10.08 -1.10
CA VAL A 117 -9.04 -10.09 -2.55
C VAL A 117 -9.86 -11.28 -3.06
N TYR A 118 -10.70 -11.00 -4.06
CA TYR A 118 -11.50 -12.00 -4.74
C TYR A 118 -11.09 -12.09 -6.20
N THR A 119 -11.11 -13.30 -6.73
CA THR A 119 -10.79 -13.57 -8.14
C THR A 119 -11.87 -14.39 -8.81
N TRP A 120 -11.95 -14.27 -10.14
CA TRP A 120 -12.77 -15.16 -10.94
C TRP A 120 -12.20 -16.58 -10.95
N ARG A 121 -13.08 -17.59 -10.98
CA ARG A 121 -12.65 -19.00 -10.99
C ARG A 121 -12.01 -19.38 -12.32
N ASP A 122 -11.10 -20.34 -12.28
CA ASP A 122 -10.56 -21.04 -13.45
C ASP A 122 -9.98 -20.15 -14.55
N GLY A 123 -9.47 -18.96 -14.19
CA GLY A 123 -8.90 -18.02 -15.16
C GLY A 123 -9.95 -17.32 -16.03
N LYS A 124 -11.22 -17.35 -15.63
CA LYS A 124 -12.30 -16.56 -16.25
C LYS A 124 -12.13 -15.08 -15.94
N THR A 125 -12.90 -14.26 -16.62
CA THR A 125 -13.04 -12.81 -16.49
C THR A 125 -14.50 -12.45 -16.26
N SER A 126 -14.78 -11.18 -15.97
CA SER A 126 -16.16 -10.67 -15.88
C SER A 126 -16.98 -10.96 -17.15
N TRP A 127 -16.33 -10.98 -18.32
CA TRP A 127 -16.96 -11.28 -19.60
C TRP A 127 -17.26 -12.78 -19.81
N SER A 128 -16.34 -13.66 -19.41
CA SER A 128 -16.50 -15.12 -19.62
C SER A 128 -17.25 -15.81 -18.49
N ASN A 129 -17.45 -15.13 -17.36
CA ASN A 129 -18.14 -15.66 -16.18
C ASN A 129 -19.67 -15.41 -16.19
N VAL A 130 -20.29 -15.41 -17.37
CA VAL A 130 -21.72 -15.06 -17.60
C VAL A 130 -22.71 -15.97 -16.84
N ILE A 131 -22.24 -17.08 -16.26
CA ILE A 131 -23.05 -18.12 -15.62
C ILE A 131 -22.63 -18.28 -14.14
N SER A 132 -22.88 -17.24 -13.35
CA SER A 132 -23.02 -17.20 -11.88
C SER A 132 -21.97 -17.87 -10.97
N ASP A 133 -20.71 -18.08 -11.38
CA ASP A 133 -19.71 -18.45 -10.39
C ASP A 133 -19.38 -17.23 -9.53
N ARG A 134 -19.71 -17.31 -8.24
CA ARG A 134 -19.31 -16.27 -7.29
C ARG A 134 -17.78 -16.19 -7.25
N PRO A 135 -17.20 -14.97 -7.23
CA PRO A 135 -15.78 -14.78 -7.00
C PRO A 135 -15.30 -15.57 -5.77
N VAL A 136 -14.08 -16.07 -5.84
CA VAL A 136 -13.46 -16.81 -4.75
C VAL A 136 -12.44 -15.93 -4.05
N VAL A 137 -12.52 -15.92 -2.73
CA VAL A 137 -11.47 -15.33 -1.90
C VAL A 137 -10.17 -16.11 -2.12
N CYS A 138 -9.07 -15.39 -2.30
CA CYS A 138 -7.73 -15.99 -2.32
C CYS A 138 -6.99 -15.73 -1.00
N GLY A 139 -6.15 -16.67 -0.59
CA GLY A 139 -5.29 -16.50 0.59
C GLY A 139 -4.18 -15.47 0.38
N TYR A 140 -3.54 -15.51 -0.80
CA TYR A 140 -2.49 -14.59 -1.22
C TYR A 140 -2.74 -14.15 -2.66
N ALA A 141 -2.45 -12.87 -2.95
CA ALA A 141 -2.55 -12.29 -4.27
C ALA A 141 -1.42 -11.29 -4.53
N GLU A 142 -0.99 -11.20 -5.78
CA GLU A 142 -0.11 -10.15 -6.29
C GLU A 142 -0.47 -9.83 -7.75
N PRO A 143 -0.38 -8.57 -8.20
CA PRO A 143 -0.55 -8.21 -9.60
C PRO A 143 0.45 -8.96 -10.48
N ALA A 144 -0.01 -9.49 -11.62
CA ALA A 144 0.86 -10.24 -12.52
C ALA A 144 1.86 -9.34 -13.25
N PHE A 145 1.51 -8.06 -13.41
CA PHE A 145 2.34 -7.04 -14.04
C PHE A 145 2.42 -5.84 -13.10
N LYS A 146 3.63 -5.32 -12.87
CA LYS A 146 3.84 -4.02 -12.21
C LYS A 146 3.92 -2.99 -13.33
N GLU A 147 3.06 -1.97 -13.27
CA GLU A 147 3.18 -0.79 -14.14
C GLU A 147 4.40 0.05 -13.75
#